data_AF-A0A9P0X7U5-F1
#
_entry.id   AF-A0A9P0X7U5-F1
#
_cell.length_a   1.000
_cell.length_b   1.000
_cell.length_c   1.000
_cell.angle_alpha   90.00
_cell.angle_beta   90.00
_cell.angle_gamma   90.00
#
_symmetry.space_group_name_H-M   'P 1'
#
loop_
_entity.id
_entity.type
_entity.pdbx_description
1 polymer ?
#
loop_
_entity_poly.entity_id
_entity_poly.type
_entity_poly.pdbx_seq_one_letter_code
_entity_poly.pdbx_strand_id
1 'polypeptide(L)'
;MANVLSRGLKNGNDLFTYSMFIEIVREKPQQSVVMSPFSVLTPLAQLAIASEGESHDELLKAIGMPNDHVDLPEGKSEKDIANYNS
;
A
#
# COMPACT_ATOMS: atom_id res chain seq x y z
N MET A 1 -10.48 -0.20 17.88
CA MET A 1 -9.62 0.42 16.85
C MET A 1 -8.23 -0.21 16.77
N ALA A 2 -7.44 -0.28 17.86
CA ALA A 2 -6.08 -0.87 17.82
C ALA A 2 -6.00 -2.26 17.16
N ASN A 3 -6.95 -3.16 17.47
CA ASN A 3 -6.98 -4.52 16.94
C ASN A 3 -7.25 -4.61 15.41
N VAL A 4 -7.93 -3.59 14.84
CA VAL A 4 -8.19 -3.51 13.40
C VAL A 4 -6.95 -2.99 12.66
N LEU A 5 -6.30 -1.96 13.22
CA LEU A 5 -5.06 -1.40 12.66
C LEU A 5 -3.93 -2.43 12.65
N SER A 6 -3.71 -3.14 13.77
CA SER A 6 -2.70 -4.19 13.84
C SER A 6 -2.96 -5.32 12.84
N ARG A 7 -4.24 -5.65 12.57
CA ARG A 7 -4.62 -6.65 11.58
C ARG A 7 -4.37 -6.17 10.16
N GLY A 8 -4.72 -4.93 9.84
CA GLY A 8 -4.44 -4.33 8.54
C GLY A 8 -2.94 -4.30 8.24
N LEU A 9 -2.14 -3.79 9.19
CA LEU A 9 -0.68 -3.75 9.06
C LEU A 9 -0.08 -5.15 8.91
N LYS A 10 -0.56 -6.13 9.68
CA LYS A 10 -0.11 -7.52 9.55
C LYS A 10 -0.39 -8.07 8.15
N ASN A 11 -1.60 -7.88 7.64
CA ASN A 11 -2.00 -8.41 6.34
C ASN A 11 -1.20 -7.78 5.20
N GLY A 12 -1.01 -6.45 5.21
CA GLY A 12 -0.18 -5.74 4.24
C GLY A 12 1.28 -6.19 4.31
N ASN A 13 1.83 -6.34 5.53
CA ASN A 13 3.18 -6.86 5.73
C ASN A 13 3.35 -8.29 5.22
N ASP A 14 2.39 -9.18 5.47
CA ASP A 14 2.46 -10.57 5.02
C ASP A 14 2.50 -10.65 3.48
N LEU A 15 1.66 -9.86 2.80
CA LEU A 15 1.63 -9.78 1.35
C LEU A 15 2.94 -9.22 0.77
N PHE A 16 3.40 -8.08 1.30
CA PHE A 16 4.63 -7.43 0.83
C PHE A 16 5.86 -8.30 1.11
N THR A 17 5.92 -8.94 2.29
CA THR A 17 7.01 -9.85 2.66
C THR A 17 7.11 -11.02 1.69
N TYR A 18 5.98 -11.62 1.34
CA TYR A 18 5.96 -12.73 0.37
C TYR A 18 6.49 -12.29 -1.00
N SER A 19 5.97 -11.18 -1.54
CA SER A 19 6.39 -10.65 -2.85
C SER A 19 7.88 -10.30 -2.86
N MET A 20 8.35 -9.55 -1.86
CA MET A 20 9.76 -9.15 -1.77
C MET A 20 10.69 -10.37 -1.60
N PHE A 21 10.28 -11.35 -0.79
CA PHE A 21 11.05 -12.58 -0.60
C PHE A 21 11.26 -13.34 -1.90
N ILE A 22 10.20 -13.52 -2.69
CA ILE A 22 10.26 -14.23 -3.98
C ILE A 22 11.24 -13.54 -4.94
N GLU A 23 11.22 -12.21 -5.04
CA GLU A 23 12.15 -11.47 -5.90
C GLU A 23 13.61 -11.63 -5.43
N ILE A 24 13.88 -11.47 -4.13
CA ILE A 24 15.24 -11.57 -3.61
C ILE A 24 15.84 -12.98 -3.76
N VAL A 25 15.07 -14.04 -3.49
CA VAL A 25 15.61 -15.41 -3.62
C VAL A 25 15.85 -15.80 -5.08
N ARG A 26 15.08 -15.24 -6.02
CA ARG A 26 15.29 -15.41 -7.47
C ARG A 26 16.58 -14.72 -7.93
N GLU A 27 16.86 -13.53 -7.41
CA GLU A 27 18.09 -12.78 -7.73
C GLU A 27 19.35 -13.37 -7.08
N LYS A 28 19.21 -14.09 -5.95
CA LYS A 28 20.31 -14.63 -5.15
C LYS A 28 20.25 -16.16 -5.04
N PRO A 29 20.32 -16.91 -6.16
CA PRO A 29 20.24 -18.37 -6.11
C PRO A 29 21.40 -18.94 -5.29
N GLN A 30 21.10 -19.96 -4.49
CA GLN A 30 22.07 -20.72 -3.67
C GLN A 30 22.80 -19.89 -2.59
N GLN A 31 22.29 -18.70 -2.25
CA GLN A 31 22.82 -17.90 -1.15
C GLN A 31 21.84 -17.88 0.02
N SER A 32 22.37 -17.84 1.24
CA SER A 32 21.54 -17.57 2.41
C SER A 32 21.09 -16.11 2.38
N VAL A 33 19.78 -15.88 2.58
CA VAL A 33 19.17 -14.55 2.59
C VAL A 33 18.57 -14.30 3.97
N VAL A 34 18.83 -13.11 4.51
CA VAL A 34 18.08 -12.53 5.62
C VAL A 34 17.61 -11.15 5.18
N MET A 35 16.34 -10.83 5.43
CA MET A 35 15.72 -9.58 5.01
C MET A 35 14.62 -9.16 5.98
N SER A 36 14.32 -7.87 5.99
CA SER A 36 13.20 -7.32 6.77
C SER A 36 12.32 -6.45 5.87
N PRO A 37 11.30 -7.03 5.21
CA PRO A 37 10.37 -6.24 4.39
C PRO A 37 9.58 -5.23 5.22
N PHE A 38 9.30 -5.57 6.48
CA PHE A 38 8.63 -4.68 7.42
C PHE A 38 9.34 -3.33 7.58
N SER A 39 10.67 -3.29 7.61
CA SER A 39 11.41 -2.03 7.77
C SER A 39 11.27 -1.10 6.57
N VAL A 40 10.97 -1.64 5.39
CA VAL A 40 10.81 -0.90 4.14
C VAL A 40 9.41 -0.29 4.02
N LEU A 41 8.42 -0.80 4.76
CA LEU A 41 7.05 -0.25 4.73
C LEU A 41 6.99 1.22 5.17
N THR A 42 7.79 1.62 6.16
CA THR A 42 7.78 3.00 6.68
C THR A 42 8.24 4.03 5.63
N PRO A 43 9.42 3.91 5.00
CA PRO A 43 9.83 4.84 3.95
C PRO A 43 8.91 4.78 2.71
N LEU A 44 8.38 3.61 2.34
CA LEU A 44 7.42 3.52 1.22
C LEU A 44 6.10 4.22 1.52
N ALA A 45 5.59 4.11 2.75
CA ALA A 45 4.40 4.84 3.18
C ALA A 45 4.63 6.35 3.16
N GLN A 46 5.82 6.81 3.59
CA GLN A 46 6.19 8.23 3.49
C GLN A 46 6.22 8.71 2.03
N LEU A 47 6.76 7.90 1.12
CA LEU A 47 6.77 8.20 -0.31
C LEU A 47 5.35 8.19 -0.89
N ALA A 48 4.49 7.26 -0.49
CA ALA A 48 3.10 7.21 -0.95
C ALA A 48 2.37 8.51 -0.59
N ILE A 49 2.51 8.99 0.64
CA ILE A 49 1.92 10.27 1.11
C ILE A 49 2.45 11.47 0.31
N ALA A 50 3.71 11.43 -0.13
CA ALA A 50 4.34 12.51 -0.90
C ALA A 50 4.12 12.40 -2.42
N SER A 51 3.54 11.29 -2.89
CA SER A 51 3.30 11.00 -4.31
C SER A 51 1.86 11.34 -4.68
N GLU A 52 1.60 11.56 -5.96
CA GLU A 52 0.27 11.85 -6.51
C GLU A 52 -0.04 10.94 -7.70
N GLY A 53 -1.32 10.77 -8.02
CA GLY A 53 -1.79 10.01 -9.19
C GLY A 53 -1.34 8.55 -9.18
N GLU A 54 -0.94 8.03 -10.35
CA GLU A 54 -0.60 6.61 -10.52
C GLU A 54 0.51 6.14 -9.57
N SER A 55 1.49 7.00 -9.28
CA SER A 55 2.59 6.64 -8.36
C SER A 55 2.11 6.47 -6.91
N HIS A 56 1.13 7.27 -6.48
CA HIS A 56 0.51 7.12 -5.17
C HIS A 56 -0.21 5.77 -5.06
N ASP A 57 -1.04 5.45 -6.05
CA ASP A 57 -1.82 4.22 -6.11
C ASP A 57 -0.93 2.97 -6.15
N GLU A 58 0.14 3.00 -6.95
CA GLU A 58 1.08 1.89 -7.05
C GLU A 58 1.81 1.64 -5.73
N LEU A 59 2.22 2.70 -5.03
CA LEU A 59 2.89 2.58 -3.74
C LEU A 59 1.96 2.00 -2.67
N LEU A 60 0.72 2.49 -2.56
CA LEU A 60 -0.26 1.96 -1.60
C LEU A 60 -0.61 0.50 -1.88
N LYS A 61 -0.83 0.16 -3.16
CA LYS A 61 -1.08 -1.21 -3.60
C LYS A 61 0.09 -2.13 -3.27
N ALA A 62 1.33 -1.69 -3.52
CA ALA A 62 2.53 -2.49 -3.26
C ALA A 62 2.69 -2.82 -1.78
N ILE A 63 2.43 -1.87 -0.88
CA ILE A 63 2.53 -2.07 0.58
C ILE A 63 1.28 -2.70 1.21
N GLY A 64 0.30 -3.09 0.39
CA GLY A 64 -0.93 -3.75 0.84
C GLY A 64 -1.85 -2.86 1.68
N MET A 65 -1.79 -1.55 1.46
CA MET A 65 -2.67 -0.57 2.09
C MET A 65 -3.85 -0.25 1.18
N PRO A 66 -5.04 0.04 1.73
CA PRO A 66 -6.15 0.51 0.92
C PRO A 66 -5.81 1.86 0.29
N ASN A 67 -6.28 2.09 -0.94
CA ASN A 67 -6.25 3.41 -1.54
C ASN A 67 -7.11 4.37 -0.70
N ASP A 68 -6.67 5.62 -0.60
CA ASP A 68 -7.39 6.69 0.10
C ASP A 68 -8.43 7.38 -0.79
N HIS A 69 -8.47 7.02 -2.07
CA HIS A 69 -9.51 7.39 -3.01
C HIS A 69 -10.87 6.86 -2.53
N VAL A 70 -11.81 7.78 -2.31
CA VAL A 70 -13.23 7.42 -2.32
C VAL A 70 -13.56 7.12 -3.77
N ASP A 71 -13.89 5.87 -4.10
CA ASP A 71 -14.39 5.54 -5.44
C ASP A 71 -15.63 6.40 -5.73
N LEU A 72 -15.43 7.49 -6.46
CA LEU A 72 -16.53 8.26 -7.01
C LEU A 72 -17.17 7.34 -8.05
N PRO A 73 -18.48 7.04 -7.98
CA PRO A 73 -19.14 6.29 -9.03
C PRO A 73 -18.83 6.97 -10.37
N GLU A 74 -18.47 6.16 -11.37
CA GLU A 74 -18.00 6.63 -12.68
C GLU A 74 -18.80 7.84 -13.17
N GLY A 75 -18.10 8.96 -13.41
CA GLY A 75 -18.69 10.18 -13.97
C GLY A 75 -19.10 11.27 -12.97
N LYS A 76 -18.72 11.18 -11.69
CA LYS A 76 -18.90 12.29 -10.73
C LYS A 76 -17.57 12.86 -10.26
N SER A 77 -17.45 14.18 -10.28
CA SER A 77 -16.35 14.95 -9.69
C SER A 77 -16.66 15.29 -8.23
N GLU A 78 -15.66 15.62 -7.41
CA GLU A 78 -15.85 16.06 -6.00
C GLU A 78 -16.88 17.21 -5.86
N LYS A 79 -17.01 18.05 -6.91
CA LYS A 79 -17.97 19.16 -6.94
C LYS A 79 -19.43 18.69 -6.97
N ASP A 80 -19.68 17.47 -7.43
CA ASP A 80 -21.02 16.89 -7.55
C ASP A 80 -21.56 16.36 -6.21
N ILE A 81 -20.68 16.14 -5.21
CA ILE A 81 -21.07 15.68 -3.86
C ILE A 81 -21.54 16.86 -2.99
N ALA A 82 -20.94 18.05 -3.17
CA ALA A 82 -21.26 19.23 -2.38
C ALA A 82 -22.75 19.66 -2.49
N ASN A 83 -23.41 19.32 -3.60
CA ASN A 83 -24.82 19.66 -3.86
C ASN A 83 -25.83 18.62 -3.35
N TYR A 84 -25.40 17.49 -2.77
CA TYR A 84 -26.33 16.45 -2.29
C TYR A 84 -26.83 16.68 -0.84
N ASN A 85 -26.19 17.59 -0.10
CA ASN A 85 -26.52 17.92 1.28
C ASN A 85 -27.11 19.34 1.44
N SER A 86 -27.68 19.91 0.37
CA SER A 86 -28.43 21.19 0.41
C SER A 86 -29.93 20.95 0.39
#